data_AF-A0A8B6D7P4-F1
#
_entry.id   AF-A0A8B6D7P4-F1
#
_cell.length_a   1.000
_cell.length_b   1.000
_cell.length_c   1.000
_cell.angle_alpha   90.00
_cell.angle_beta   90.00
_cell.angle_gamma   90.00
#
_symmetry.space_group_name_H-M   'P 1'
#
loop_
_entity.id
_entity.type
_entity.pdbx_description
1 polymer ?
#
loop_
_entity_poly.entity_id
_entity_poly.type
_entity_poly.pdbx_seq_one_letter_code
_entity_poly.pdbx_strand_id
1 'polypeptide(L)'
;KVDYSYGKGTKNPITLVYFYTKDNDTDCFLKTESKETSLFLPEIFQEQVLRVYAKNYDKIKRLTTETTKYFKMVRLALEEKASIELKKTGSAAPERGTKRKLNAEGKRGPSSRPTKKRKH
;
A
#
# COMPACT_ATOMS: atom_id res chain seq x y z
N LYS A 1 16.34 11.07 -14.80
CA LYS A 1 15.31 10.48 -13.92
C LYS A 1 15.77 9.07 -13.59
N VAL A 2 15.67 8.67 -12.32
CA VAL A 2 16.00 7.32 -11.86
C VAL A 2 14.81 6.79 -11.10
N ASP A 3 14.39 5.56 -11.38
CA ASP A 3 13.25 4.91 -10.74
C ASP A 3 13.76 3.86 -9.76
N TYR A 4 13.33 3.97 -8.50
CA TYR A 4 13.63 3.00 -7.46
C TYR A 4 12.35 2.27 -7.10
N SER A 5 12.39 0.94 -7.12
CA SER A 5 11.25 0.12 -6.72
C SER A 5 11.70 -1.23 -6.18
N TYR A 6 10.78 -1.95 -5.56
CA TYR A 6 11.00 -3.31 -5.07
C TYR A 6 10.88 -4.37 -6.19
N GLY A 7 11.19 -3.98 -7.44
CA GLY A 7 11.16 -4.86 -8.63
C GLY A 7 9.77 -5.11 -9.23
N LYS A 8 8.71 -4.57 -8.63
CA LYS A 8 7.31 -4.71 -9.11
C LYS A 8 6.58 -3.37 -9.26
N GLY A 9 7.31 -2.31 -9.56
CA GLY A 9 6.75 -0.97 -9.68
C GLY A 9 6.05 -0.55 -8.38
N THR A 10 4.83 -0.02 -8.47
CA THR A 10 4.06 0.48 -7.32
C THR A 10 3.52 -0.62 -6.39
N LYS A 11 3.62 -1.89 -6.78
CA LYS A 11 3.04 -3.01 -6.03
C LYS A 11 4.02 -3.54 -4.98
N ASN A 12 3.50 -3.87 -3.80
CA ASN A 12 4.24 -4.66 -2.81
C ASN A 12 4.51 -6.06 -3.38
N PRO A 13 5.77 -6.48 -3.57
CA PRO A 13 6.05 -7.83 -4.08
C PRO A 13 5.63 -8.93 -3.10
N ILE A 14 5.53 -8.67 -1.80
CA ILE A 14 5.19 -9.67 -0.77
C ILE A 14 3.75 -10.20 -0.93
N THR A 15 2.83 -9.39 -1.46
CA THR A 15 1.45 -9.85 -1.71
C THR A 15 1.35 -10.86 -2.85
N LEU A 16 2.45 -11.06 -3.60
CA LEU A 16 2.56 -12.04 -4.68
C LEU A 16 3.34 -13.30 -4.25
N VAL A 17 3.78 -13.37 -2.98
CA VAL A 17 4.57 -14.48 -2.45
C VAL A 17 3.66 -15.42 -1.67
N TYR A 18 3.80 -16.72 -1.95
CA TYR A 18 3.14 -17.78 -1.18
C TYR A 18 3.95 -18.14 0.06
N PHE A 19 3.25 -18.32 1.16
CA PHE A 19 3.78 -18.76 2.44
C PHE A 19 3.15 -20.09 2.83
N TYR A 20 3.86 -20.85 3.66
CA TYR A 20 3.38 -22.06 4.31
C TYR A 20 3.76 -22.01 5.80
N THR A 21 3.11 -22.82 6.63
CA THR A 21 3.49 -22.96 8.05
C THR A 21 4.24 -24.26 8.24
N LYS A 22 5.05 -24.35 9.31
CA LYS A 22 5.78 -25.58 9.62
C LYS A 22 4.85 -26.79 9.83
N ASP A 23 3.67 -26.54 10.38
CA ASP A 23 2.70 -27.59 10.71
C ASP A 23 1.87 -28.05 9.50
N ASN A 24 1.89 -27.30 8.40
CA ASN A 24 1.19 -27.64 7.17
C ASN A 24 1.94 -27.06 5.95
N ASP A 25 2.82 -27.87 5.37
CA ASP A 25 3.70 -27.51 4.25
C ASP A 25 3.08 -27.76 2.87
N THR A 26 1.96 -28.50 2.82
CA THR A 26 1.20 -28.76 1.59
C THR A 26 0.24 -27.64 1.23
N ASP A 27 -0.22 -26.86 2.23
CA ASP A 27 -1.14 -25.75 2.00
C ASP A 27 -0.38 -24.41 1.96
N CYS A 28 -0.53 -23.70 0.85
CA CYS A 28 0.07 -22.38 0.63
C CYS A 28 -0.99 -21.27 0.75
N PHE A 29 -0.60 -20.13 1.32
CA PHE A 29 -1.46 -18.95 1.41
C PHE A 29 -0.71 -17.66 1.04
N LEU A 30 -1.45 -16.64 0.62
CA LEU A 30 -0.92 -15.30 0.37
C LEU A 30 -1.11 -14.44 1.61
N LYS A 31 -0.11 -13.61 1.95
CA LYS A 31 -0.30 -12.54 2.93
C LYS A 31 -0.93 -11.33 2.23
N THR A 32 -2.13 -10.98 2.66
CA THR A 32 -2.92 -9.90 2.04
C THR A 32 -2.68 -8.56 2.73
N GLU A 33 -2.29 -8.57 4.01
CA GLU A 33 -2.12 -7.35 4.81
C GLU A 33 -0.69 -7.17 5.30
N SER A 34 -0.07 -6.04 4.95
CA SER A 34 1.27 -5.66 5.45
C SER A 34 1.31 -5.52 6.98
N LYS A 35 0.18 -5.13 7.58
CA LYS A 35 0.02 -4.92 9.03
C LYS A 35 0.22 -6.19 9.87
N GLU A 36 -0.01 -7.37 9.28
CA GLU A 36 0.25 -8.66 9.95
C GLU A 36 1.74 -8.90 10.17
N THR A 37 2.61 -8.24 9.38
CA THR A 37 4.06 -8.38 9.47
C THR A 37 4.73 -7.28 10.29
N SER A 38 4.37 -6.02 10.07
CA SER A 38 4.90 -4.88 10.86
C SER A 38 4.15 -3.59 10.51
N LEU A 39 4.05 -2.68 11.48
CA LEU A 39 3.53 -1.32 11.28
C LEU A 39 4.55 -0.39 10.60
N PHE A 40 5.83 -0.77 10.52
CA PHE A 40 6.91 0.05 9.98
C PHE A 40 7.29 -0.30 8.54
N LEU A 41 6.37 -0.92 7.79
CA LEU A 41 6.61 -1.24 6.39
C LEU A 41 6.42 -0.01 5.49
N PRO A 42 7.11 0.05 4.34
CA PRO A 42 6.88 1.09 3.35
C PRO A 42 5.42 1.08 2.88
N GLU A 43 4.79 2.25 2.85
CA GLU A 43 3.47 2.42 2.22
C GLU A 43 3.60 2.59 0.70
N ILE A 44 4.76 3.06 0.24
CA ILE A 44 5.06 3.33 -1.17
C ILE A 44 6.19 2.41 -1.62
N PHE A 45 5.98 1.67 -2.72
CA PHE A 45 6.93 0.68 -3.25
C PHE A 45 7.68 1.13 -4.50
N GLN A 46 7.35 2.33 -5.02
CA GLN A 46 8.05 2.94 -6.14
C GLN A 46 8.21 4.44 -5.91
N GLU A 47 9.43 4.93 -6.10
CA GLU A 47 9.76 6.34 -6.07
C GLU A 47 10.59 6.73 -7.30
N GLN A 48 10.56 8.02 -7.64
CA GLN A 48 11.32 8.57 -8.76
C GLN A 48 12.19 9.71 -8.26
N VAL A 49 13.48 9.64 -8.59
CA VAL A 49 14.46 10.66 -8.23
C VAL A 49 14.91 11.40 -9.48
N LEU A 50 14.73 12.71 -9.48
CA LEU A 50 15.24 13.59 -10.52
C LEU A 50 16.59 14.18 -10.06
N ARG A 51 17.67 13.81 -10.74
CA ARG A 51 18.99 14.41 -10.54
C ARG A 51 19.27 15.38 -11.66
N VAL A 52 19.73 16.59 -11.32
CA VAL A 52 20.05 17.64 -12.28
C VAL A 52 21.53 17.97 -12.17
N TYR A 53 22.17 18.02 -13.32
CA TYR A 53 23.59 18.31 -13.46
C TYR A 53 23.76 19.52 -14.36
N ALA A 54 24.73 20.37 -14.04
CA ALA A 54 25.11 21.49 -14.88
C ALA A 54 26.61 21.41 -15.19
N LYS A 55 26.95 21.60 -16.46
CA LYS A 55 28.32 21.38 -16.97
C LYS A 55 29.31 22.51 -16.66
N ASN A 56 28.83 23.73 -16.41
CA ASN A 56 29.66 24.93 -16.27
C ASN A 56 29.59 25.51 -14.86
N TYR A 57 30.55 25.16 -14.01
CA TYR A 57 30.59 25.55 -12.60
C TYR A 57 30.57 27.07 -12.37
N ASP A 58 31.23 27.84 -13.24
CA ASP A 58 31.31 29.30 -13.12
C ASP A 58 29.96 29.99 -13.40
N LYS A 59 29.14 29.41 -14.28
CA LYS A 59 27.76 29.88 -14.51
C LYS A 59 26.85 29.48 -13.34
N ILE A 60 27.12 28.35 -12.69
CA ILE A 60 26.31 27.82 -11.58
C ILE A 60 26.41 28.70 -10.34
N LYS A 61 27.59 29.21 -9.97
CA LYS A 61 27.74 30.07 -8.79
C LYS A 61 26.81 31.30 -8.81
N ARG A 62 26.50 31.83 -10.01
CA ARG A 62 25.58 32.96 -10.19
C ARG A 62 24.11 32.54 -10.26
N LEU A 63 23.84 31.28 -10.65
CA LEU A 63 22.49 30.74 -10.88
C LEU A 63 21.93 29.95 -9.69
N THR A 64 22.72 29.67 -8.65
CA THR A 64 22.34 28.73 -7.57
C THR A 64 21.04 29.10 -6.89
N THR A 65 20.80 30.38 -6.58
CA THR A 65 19.58 30.83 -5.89
C THR A 65 18.34 30.74 -6.78
N GLU A 66 18.40 31.20 -8.03
CA GLU A 66 17.27 31.13 -8.97
C GLU A 66 16.97 29.70 -9.39
N THR A 67 18.01 28.91 -9.64
CA THR A 67 17.87 27.51 -10.05
C THR A 67 17.29 26.67 -8.91
N THR A 68 17.78 26.83 -7.68
CA THR A 68 17.20 26.14 -6.51
C THR A 68 15.76 26.59 -6.25
N LYS A 69 15.44 27.88 -6.43
CA LYS A 69 14.07 28.39 -6.34
C LYS A 69 13.16 27.74 -7.39
N TYR A 70 13.61 27.68 -8.64
CA TYR A 70 12.86 27.03 -9.72
C TYR A 70 12.64 25.54 -9.45
N PHE A 71 13.67 24.81 -9.01
CA PHE A 71 13.54 23.39 -8.62
C PHE A 71 12.54 23.20 -7.47
N LYS A 72 12.55 24.09 -6.47
CA LYS A 72 11.58 24.06 -5.39
C LYS A 72 10.16 24.29 -5.90
N MET A 73 9.96 25.24 -6.81
CA MET A 73 8.64 25.51 -7.41
C MET A 73 8.13 24.32 -8.24
N VAL A 74 9.00 23.72 -9.06
CA VAL A 74 8.64 22.53 -9.86
C VAL A 74 8.27 21.37 -8.94
N ARG A 75 9.03 21.15 -7.86
CA ARG A 75 8.72 20.12 -6.86
C ARG A 75 7.34 20.34 -6.23
N LEU A 76 7.06 21.55 -5.74
CA LEU A 76 5.76 21.88 -5.12
C LEU A 76 4.60 21.68 -6.09
N ALA A 77 4.76 22.10 -7.35
CA ALA A 77 3.74 21.91 -8.37
C ALA A 77 3.48 20.43 -8.70
N LEU A 78 4.50 19.57 -8.62
CA LEU A 78 4.34 18.12 -8.79
C LEU A 78 3.63 17.49 -7.58
N GLU A 79 3.96 17.90 -6.37
CA GLU A 79 3.29 17.46 -5.13
C GLU A 79 1.80 17.87 -5.11
N GLU A 80 1.49 19.08 -5.56
CA GLU A 80 0.11 19.56 -5.70
C GLU A 80 -0.67 18.76 -6.75
N LYS A 81 -0.08 18.52 -7.93
CA LYS A 81 -0.69 17.68 -8.97
C LYS A 81 -0.99 16.27 -8.46
N ALA A 82 -0.04 15.65 -7.76
CA ALA A 82 -0.24 14.32 -7.17
C ALA A 82 -1.37 14.32 -6.12
N SER A 83 -1.45 15.36 -5.29
CA SER A 83 -2.52 15.51 -4.28
C SER A 83 -3.91 15.68 -4.92
N ILE A 84 -3.99 16.40 -6.04
CA ILE A 84 -5.24 16.57 -6.81
C ILE A 84 -5.65 15.23 -7.45
N GLU A 85 -4.69 14.49 -8.00
CA GLU A 85 -4.95 13.21 -8.65
C GLU A 85 -5.48 12.16 -7.65
N LEU A 86 -4.89 12.08 -6.45
CA LEU A 86 -5.41 11.24 -5.36
C LEU A 86 -6.86 11.58 -4.98
N LYS A 87 -7.20 12.87 -4.92
CA LYS A 87 -8.57 13.33 -4.62
C LYS A 87 -9.57 12.97 -5.72
N LYS A 88 -9.14 12.97 -6.99
CA LYS A 88 -9.97 12.56 -8.14
C LYS A 88 -10.21 11.06 -8.16
N THR A 89 -9.21 10.25 -7.84
CA THR A 89 -9.36 8.79 -7.78
C THR A 89 -10.12 8.31 -6.54
N GLY A 90 -10.15 9.13 -5.47
CA GLY A 90 -10.90 8.85 -4.25
C GLY A 90 -12.39 9.17 -4.31
N SER A 91 -12.91 9.79 -5.37
CA SER A 91 -14.34 10.13 -5.49
C SER A 91 -15.20 9.07 -6.19
N ALA A 92 -14.66 7.89 -6.48
CA ALA A 92 -15.42 6.72 -6.91
C ALA A 92 -15.69 5.76 -5.73
N ALA A 93 -16.25 6.29 -4.64
CA ALA A 93 -16.94 5.43 -3.68
C ALA A 93 -18.28 5.03 -4.32
N PRO A 94 -18.62 3.73 -4.47
CA PRO A 94 -19.96 3.37 -4.89
C PRO A 94 -20.91 3.80 -3.76
N GLU A 95 -21.83 4.70 -4.06
CA GLU A 95 -23.03 4.89 -3.26
C GLU A 95 -23.76 3.55 -3.19
N ARG A 96 -23.55 2.80 -2.11
CA ARG A 96 -24.42 1.68 -1.75
C ARG A 96 -25.54 2.20 -0.87
N GLY A 97 -26.42 2.99 -1.47
CA GLY A 97 -27.80 3.05 -1.04
C GLY A 97 -28.52 1.79 -1.53
N THR A 98 -28.88 0.88 -0.64
CA THR A 98 -30.22 0.23 -0.62
C THR A 98 -30.35 -0.80 0.51
N LYS A 99 -31.21 -0.45 1.46
CA LYS A 99 -32.13 -1.27 2.27
C LYS A 99 -31.79 -2.75 2.45
N ARG A 100 -31.38 -3.15 3.66
CA ARG A 100 -31.67 -4.49 4.18
C ARG A 100 -32.71 -4.39 5.30
N LYS A 101 -33.89 -4.95 5.03
CA LYS A 101 -34.94 -5.26 5.99
C LYS A 101 -34.34 -6.14 7.10
N LEU A 102 -34.46 -5.70 8.36
CA LEU A 102 -34.33 -6.57 9.52
C LEU A 102 -35.64 -7.37 9.60
N ASN A 103 -35.61 -8.63 9.17
CA ASN A 103 -36.64 -9.60 9.52
C ASN A 103 -36.22 -10.33 10.79
N ALA A 104 -37.20 -10.47 11.67
CA ALA A 104 -37.13 -11.09 12.98
C ALA A 104 -37.04 -12.63 12.93
N GLU A 105 -36.60 -13.19 14.05
CA GLU A 105 -36.86 -14.54 14.60
C GLU A 105 -36.24 -15.77 13.92
N GLY A 106 -35.54 -16.60 14.74
CA GLY A 106 -35.19 -17.96 14.32
C GLY A 106 -34.13 -18.71 15.12
N LYS A 107 -34.42 -19.03 16.39
CA LYS A 107 -34.00 -20.24 17.14
C LYS A 107 -32.50 -20.54 17.38
N ARG A 108 -32.17 -20.55 18.68
CA ARG A 108 -31.00 -21.19 19.29
C ARG A 108 -31.05 -22.71 19.05
N GLY A 109 -29.94 -23.31 18.62
CA GLY A 109 -29.71 -24.75 18.58
C GLY A 109 -28.35 -25.09 19.22
N PRO A 110 -28.20 -26.25 19.87
CA PRO A 110 -27.22 -26.43 20.94
C PRO A 110 -25.83 -26.82 20.46
N SER A 111 -24.83 -26.39 21.24
CA SER A 111 -23.43 -26.81 21.14
C SER A 111 -23.30 -28.30 21.48
N SER A 112 -22.72 -29.07 20.56
CA SER A 112 -22.29 -30.45 20.83
C SER A 112 -20.76 -30.50 20.86
N ARG A 113 -20.22 -30.62 22.07
CA ARG A 113 -18.81 -30.89 22.36
C ARG A 113 -18.68 -32.40 22.56
N PRO A 114 -17.89 -33.14 21.77
CA PRO A 114 -17.68 -34.57 22.03
C PRO A 114 -16.49 -34.74 22.99
N THR A 115 -16.75 -35.15 24.23
CA THR A 115 -15.71 -35.66 25.13
C THR A 115 -15.73 -37.19 25.17
N LYS A 116 -14.62 -37.77 24.72
CA LYS A 116 -14.30 -39.21 24.72
C LYS A 116 -14.44 -39.80 26.13
N LYS A 117 -15.19 -40.91 26.26
CA LYS A 117 -15.13 -41.82 27.41
C LYS A 117 -13.76 -42.52 27.42
N ARG A 118 -12.97 -42.32 28.49
CA ARG A 118 -11.84 -43.18 28.85
C ARG A 118 -12.40 -44.46 29.49
N LYS A 119 -12.02 -45.62 28.97
CA LYS A 119 -12.13 -46.91 29.67
C LYS A 119 -10.85 -47.11 30.47
N HIS A 120 -10.99 -47.38 31.76
CA HIS A 120 -10.09 -48.22 32.56
C HIS A 120 -10.96 -48.93 33.59
#